data_AF-A0A1F8P498-F1
#
_entry.id   AF-A0A1F8P498-F1
#
_cell.length_a   1.000
_cell.length_b   1.000
_cell.length_c   1.000
_cell.angle_alpha   90.00
_cell.angle_beta   90.00
_cell.angle_gamma   90.00
#
_symmetry.space_group_name_H-M   'P 1'
#
loop_
_entity.id
_entity.type
_entity.pdbx_description
1 polymer ?
#
loop_
_entity_poly.entity_id
_entity_poly.type
_entity_poly.pdbx_seq_one_letter_code
_entity_poly.pdbx_strand_id
1 'polypeptide(L)' 'MMKFTSAFYLCPVCFTASEHRDRCHDHNMILFDPGDPQDFRRKPLFTLRGKLRSQAPRWFLEGIGWVAEDGKELL' A
#
# COMPACT_ATOMS: atom_id res chain seq x y z
N MET A 1 7.80 21.00 11.60
CA MET A 1 6.56 20.42 11.04
C MET A 1 6.35 19.05 11.67
N MET A 2 5.22 18.85 12.35
CA MET A 2 4.81 17.52 12.82
C MET A 2 4.54 16.65 11.58
N LYS A 3 5.27 15.53 11.45
CA LYS A 3 4.89 14.48 10.50
C LYS A 3 3.76 13.69 11.14
N PHE A 4 2.53 13.90 10.67
CA PHE A 4 1.44 13.00 10.98
C PHE A 4 1.71 11.69 10.25
N THR A 5 2.12 10.65 10.99
CA THR A 5 2.23 9.31 10.42
C THR A 5 0.83 8.81 10.15
N SER A 6 0.41 8.83 8.89
CA SER A 6 -0.92 8.34 8.46
C SER A 6 -0.92 6.83 8.31
N ALA A 7 -0.08 6.13 9.07
CA ALA A 7 0.10 4.69 8.97
C ALA A 7 -1.05 3.98 9.68
N PHE A 8 -1.55 2.92 9.06
CA PHE A 8 -2.64 2.11 9.60
C PHE A 8 -2.43 0.64 9.21
N TYR A 9 -3.07 -0.26 9.94
CA TYR A 9 -3.10 -1.67 9.58
C TYR A 9 -4.34 -1.95 8.73
N LEU A 10 -4.19 -2.76 7.69
CA LEU A 10 -5.29 -3.13 6.79
C LEU A 10 -5.25 -4.64 6.53
N CYS A 11 -6.42 -5.27 6.57
CA CYS A 11 -6.58 -6.63 6.06
C CYS A 11 -6.68 -6.58 4.53
N PRO A 12 -5.79 -7.22 3.77
CA PRO A 12 -5.85 -7.23 2.30
C PRO A 12 -7.03 -8.06 1.75
N VAL A 13 -7.72 -8.84 2.59
CA VAL A 13 -8.85 -9.68 2.16
C VAL A 13 -10.18 -8.95 2.25
N CYS A 14 -10.47 -8.33 3.41
CA CYS A 14 -11.77 -7.67 3.66
C CYS A 14 -11.69 -6.15 3.77
N PHE A 15 -10.50 -5.56 3.65
CA PHE A 15 -10.25 -4.11 3.73
C PHE A 15 -10.66 -3.46 5.06
N THR A 16 -10.79 -4.24 6.13
CA THR A 16 -10.91 -3.70 7.49
C THR A 16 -9.63 -2.96 7.85
N ALA A 17 -9.75 -1.70 8.26
CA ALA A 17 -8.66 -0.88 8.74
C ALA A 17 -8.66 -0.82 10.28
N SER A 18 -7.47 -0.76 10.88
CA SER A 18 -7.26 -0.64 12.32
C SER A 18 -6.04 0.22 12.61
N GLU A 19 -6.02 0.90 13.74
CA GLU A 19 -4.82 1.56 14.28
C GLU A 19 -3.89 0.56 14.98
N HIS A 20 -4.38 -0.65 15.24
CA HIS A 20 -3.67 -1.71 15.95
C HIS A 20 -3.30 -2.87 15.03
N ARG A 21 -2.22 -3.57 15.39
CA ARG A 21 -1.76 -4.78 14.68
C ARG A 21 -2.59 -5.99 15.09
N ASP A 22 -3.81 -6.05 14.58
CA ASP A 22 -4.76 -7.12 14.88
C ASP A 22 -4.61 -8.32 13.94
N ARG A 23 -5.34 -9.40 14.25
CA ARG A 23 -5.54 -10.53 13.35
C ARG A 23 -6.89 -10.42 12.65
N CYS A 24 -6.92 -10.72 11.36
CA CYS A 24 -8.12 -10.75 10.54
C CYS A 24 -7.98 -11.85 9.49
N HIS A 25 -9.03 -12.66 9.25
CA HIS A 25 -9.01 -13.78 8.30
C HIS A 25 -7.74 -14.65 8.41
N ASP A 26 -7.45 -15.09 9.64
CA ASP A 26 -6.32 -15.95 10.02
C ASP A 26 -4.89 -15.41 9.81
N HIS A 27 -4.72 -14.15 9.40
CA HIS A 27 -3.41 -13.50 9.25
C HIS A 27 -3.29 -12.23 10.10
N ASN A 28 -2.06 -11.76 10.30
CA ASN A 28 -1.80 -10.43 10.87
C ASN A 28 -2.13 -9.37 9.83
N MET A 29 -2.83 -8.32 10.24
CA MET A 29 -3.07 -7.16 9.38
C MET A 29 -1.74 -6.51 8.97
N ILE A 30 -1.70 -6.00 7.74
CA ILE A 30 -0.48 -5.45 7.12
C ILE A 30 -0.40 -3.96 7.44
N LEU A 31 0.77 -3.50 7.88
CA LEU A 31 1.02 -2.08 8.08
C LEU A 31 1.15 -1.40 6.72
N PHE A 32 0.35 -0.38 6.49
CA PHE A 32 0.43 0.48 5.32
C PHE A 32 0.77 1.90 5.75
N ASP A 33 1.77 2.48 5.08
CA ASP A 33 2.13 3.88 5.21
C ASP A 33 1.95 4.59 3.85
N PRO A 34 0.84 5.32 3.65
CA PRO A 34 0.60 6.04 2.40
C PRO A 34 1.52 7.26 2.23
N GLY A 35 2.34 7.61 3.22
CA GLY A 35 3.24 8.76 3.19
C GLY A 35 2.51 10.10 3.25
N ASP A 36 3.16 11.13 2.73
CA ASP A 36 2.60 12.49 2.65
C ASP A 36 1.44 12.56 1.64
N PRO A 37 0.50 13.52 1.77
CA PRO A 37 -0.62 13.62 0.84
C PRO A 37 -0.25 13.75 -0.64
N GLN A 38 0.95 14.28 -0.93
CA GLN A 38 1.52 14.45 -2.27
C GLN A 38 2.47 13.31 -2.70
N ASP A 39 2.59 12.27 -1.88
CA ASP A 39 3.48 11.13 -2.14
C ASP A 39 3.04 10.40 -3.42
N PHE A 40 4.01 10.11 -4.30
CA PHE A 40 3.76 9.41 -5.55
C PHE A 40 3.20 8.01 -5.34
N ARG A 41 3.46 7.38 -4.18
CA ARG A 41 2.92 6.06 -3.81
C ARG A 41 1.40 6.03 -3.67
N ARG A 42 0.75 7.20 -3.53
CA ARG A 42 -0.72 7.35 -3.50
C ARG A 42 -1.34 7.31 -4.88
N LYS A 43 -0.54 7.38 -5.96
CA LYS A 43 -1.02 7.30 -7.34
C LYS A 43 -1.20 5.83 -7.76
N PRO A 44 -2.07 5.57 -8.76
CA PRO A 44 -2.14 4.26 -9.40
C PRO A 44 -0.79 3.83 -9.98
N LEU A 45 -0.63 2.54 -10.22
CA LEU A 45 0.59 2.01 -10.81
C LEU A 45 0.57 2.12 -12.34
N PHE A 46 1.57 2.78 -12.90
CA PHE A 46 1.80 2.89 -14.33
C PHE A 46 3.13 2.23 -14.72
N THR A 47 3.21 1.70 -15.93
CA THR A 47 4.48 1.32 -16.56
C THR A 47 5.36 2.53 -16.83
N LEU A 48 6.65 2.30 -17.12
CA LEU A 48 7.59 3.33 -17.59
C LEU A 48 7.10 4.05 -18.87
N ARG A 49 6.22 3.41 -19.66
CA ARG A 49 5.62 3.98 -20.89
C ARG A 49 4.30 4.70 -20.63
N GLY A 50 3.91 4.90 -19.36
CA GLY A 50 2.67 5.58 -18.98
C GLY A 50 1.40 4.75 -19.16
N LYS A 51 1.48 3.47 -19.52
CA LYS A 51 0.32 2.56 -19.53
C LYS A 51 -0.07 2.20 -18.09
N LEU A 52 -1.36 2.32 -17.75
CA LEU A 52 -1.90 1.89 -16.46
C LEU A 52 -1.74 0.37 -16.29
N ARG A 53 -1.10 -0.06 -15.20
CA ARG A 53 -0.97 -1.48 -14.78
C ARG A 53 -2.05 -1.87 -13.79
N SER A 54 -2.33 -0.99 -12.82
CA SER A 54 -3.33 -1.22 -11.79
C SER A 54 -3.92 0.10 -11.32
N GLN A 55 -5.23 0.11 -11.05
CA GLN A 55 -5.91 1.25 -10.43
C GLN A 55 -5.64 1.34 -8.92
N ALA A 56 -5.16 0.26 -8.30
CA ALA A 56 -4.80 0.28 -6.89
C ALA A 56 -3.58 1.20 -6.66
N PRO A 57 -3.55 1.95 -5.55
CA PRO A 57 -2.38 2.72 -5.17
C PRO A 57 -1.14 1.85 -5.01
N ARG A 58 0.02 2.38 -5.36
CA ARG A 58 1.30 1.67 -5.26
C ARG A 58 1.57 1.15 -3.84
N TRP A 59 1.29 1.94 -2.80
CA TRP A 59 1.50 1.52 -1.41
C TRP A 59 0.73 0.23 -1.05
N PHE A 60 -0.45 0.03 -1.65
CA PHE A 60 -1.24 -1.18 -1.40
C PHE A 60 -0.57 -2.40 -2.05
N LEU A 61 -0.18 -2.25 -3.32
CA LEU A 61 0.45 -3.32 -4.09
C LEU A 61 1.80 -3.75 -3.50
N GLU A 62 2.58 -2.79 -2.99
CA GLU A 62 3.82 -3.06 -2.27
C GLU A 62 3.54 -3.83 -0.97
N GLY A 63 2.57 -3.39 -0.15
CA GLY A 63 2.28 -4.07 1.12
C GLY A 63 1.71 -5.48 0.96
N ILE A 64 1.02 -5.81 -0.15
CA ILE A 64 0.60 -7.19 -0.45
C ILE A 64 1.65 -7.99 -1.24
N GLY A 65 2.83 -7.43 -1.50
CA GLY A 65 3.94 -8.12 -2.17
C GLY A 65 3.78 -8.32 -3.68
N TRP A 66 2.91 -7.56 -4.34
CA TRP A 66 2.71 -7.63 -5.81
C TRP A 66 3.71 -6.79 -6.60
N VAL A 67 4.39 -5.85 -5.93
CA VAL A 67 5.40 -4.96 -6.52
C VAL A 67 6.57 -4.85 -5.55
N ALA A 68 7.82 -4.90 -6.03
CA ALA A 68 8.98 -4.66 -5.17
C ALA A 68 9.14 -3.16 -4.87
N GLU A 69 9.68 -2.84 -3.69
CA GLU A 69 9.88 -1.45 -3.21
C GLU A 69 10.80 -0.62 -4.14
N ASP A 70 11.64 -1.26 -4.97
CA ASP A 70 12.50 -0.61 -5.96
C ASP A 70 11.83 -0.43 -7.34
N GLY A 71 10.52 -0.71 -7.44
CA GLY A 71 9.76 -0.60 -8.67
C GLY A 71 10.09 -1.68 -9.70
N LYS A 72 10.89 -2.70 -9.35
CA LYS A 72 11.02 -3.90 -10.16
C LYS A 72 9.78 -4.76 -9.96
N GLU A 73 9.17 -5.16 -11.06
CA GLU A 73 7.97 -5.99 -11.03
C GLU A 73 8.35 -7.38 -10.50
N LEU A 74 7.62 -7.89 -9.49
CA LEU A 74 7.61 -9.30 -9.11
C LEU A 74 6.53 -10.05 -9.90
N LEU A 75 6.28 -9.66 -11.16
CA LEU A 75 5.39 -10.34 -12.12
C LEU A 75 5.78 -9.98 -13.56
#